data_AF-A0A7S9C903-F1
#
_entry.id   AF-A0A7S9C903-F1
#
_cell.length_a   1.000
_cell.length_b   1.000
_cell.length_c   1.000
_cell.angle_alpha   90.00
_cell.angle_beta   90.00
_cell.angle_gamma   90.00
#
_symmetry.space_group_name_H-M   'P 1'
#
loop_
_entity.id
_entity.type
_entity.pdbx_description
1 polymer ?
#
loop_
_entity_poly.entity_id
_entity_poly.type
_entity_poly.pdbx_seq_one_letter_code
_entity_poly.pdbx_strand_id
1 'polypeptide(L)'
;MNAPRRFISAAEMAILEQRLPIGLAEGMRDLALCLYEALVLADVRAGTPAPADAWMVQLQLWSTQVLAQLQHLAQEMGGRGGIYIAKGLIAQLSARDREMCAKFRGNNYRELAHEYGLTEMRVRQIVDTWQREQFEKRQGRLPGLDQA
;
A
#
# COMPACT_ATOMS: atom_id res chain seq x y z
N MET A 1 9.29 -3.96 28.46
CA MET A 1 10.15 -4.95 27.79
C MET A 1 9.83 -4.91 26.31
N ASN A 2 10.72 -4.41 25.45
CA ASN A 2 10.52 -4.43 24.00
C ASN A 2 10.67 -5.87 23.52
N ALA A 3 9.63 -6.44 22.91
CA ALA A 3 9.75 -7.73 22.23
C ALA A 3 10.85 -7.62 21.16
N PRO A 4 11.68 -8.66 20.96
CA PRO A 4 12.70 -8.66 19.92
C PRO A 4 12.05 -8.41 18.56
N ARG A 5 12.63 -7.48 17.79
CA ARG A 5 12.17 -7.15 16.45
C ARG A 5 12.38 -8.39 15.58
N ARG A 6 11.29 -9.05 15.16
CA ARG A 6 11.34 -10.18 14.24
C ARG A 6 11.92 -9.72 12.90
N PHE A 7 12.66 -10.60 12.25
CA PHE A 7 13.26 -10.38 10.94
C PHE A 7 13.01 -11.62 10.07
N ILE A 8 13.01 -11.43 8.75
CA ILE A 8 13.00 -12.54 7.80
C ILE A 8 14.44 -12.96 7.49
N SER A 9 14.71 -14.27 7.45
CA SER A 9 16.04 -14.77 7.09
C SER A 9 16.26 -14.73 5.57
N ALA A 10 17.52 -14.77 5.14
CA ALA A 10 17.84 -14.85 3.71
C ALA A 10 17.30 -16.14 3.06
N ALA A 11 17.29 -17.25 3.79
CA ALA A 11 16.77 -18.52 3.31
C ALA A 11 15.24 -18.50 3.15
N GLU A 12 14.53 -17.84 4.08
CA GLU A 12 13.09 -17.63 3.97
C GLU A 12 12.76 -16.73 2.77
N MET A 13 13.48 -15.63 2.58
CA MET A 13 13.27 -14.72 1.45
C MET A 13 13.54 -15.38 0.09
N ALA A 14 14.59 -16.18 0.00
CA ALA A 14 15.00 -16.85 -1.24
C ALA A 14 13.88 -17.74 -1.83
N ILE A 15 12.97 -18.27 -1.00
CA ILE A 15 11.85 -19.11 -1.45
C ILE A 15 10.90 -18.34 -2.39
N LEU A 16 10.61 -17.07 -2.09
CA LEU A 16 9.83 -16.23 -3.01
C LEU A 16 10.69 -15.81 -4.21
N GLU A 17 11.92 -15.35 -3.98
CA GLU A 17 12.77 -14.80 -5.03
C GLU A 17 13.01 -15.77 -6.19
N GLN A 18 13.24 -17.05 -5.88
CA GLN A 18 13.42 -18.10 -6.88
C GLN A 18 12.19 -18.33 -7.78
N ARG A 19 11.01 -17.86 -7.37
CA ARG A 19 9.74 -18.07 -8.07
C ARG A 19 9.25 -16.83 -8.81
N LEU A 20 9.92 -15.68 -8.63
CA LEU A 20 9.57 -14.47 -9.34
C LEU A 20 9.90 -14.63 -10.84
N PRO A 21 9.00 -14.19 -11.74
CA PRO A 21 9.23 -14.31 -13.17
C PRO A 21 10.36 -13.38 -13.63
N ILE A 22 11.12 -13.83 -14.62
CA ILE A 22 12.13 -13.01 -15.31
C ILE A 22 11.38 -11.92 -16.09
N GLY A 23 11.80 -10.66 -15.94
CA GLY A 23 11.17 -9.52 -16.61
C GLY A 23 9.95 -8.93 -15.88
N LEU A 24 9.83 -9.19 -14.58
CA LEU A 24 8.82 -8.56 -13.74
C LEU A 24 8.90 -7.02 -13.83
N ALA A 25 7.76 -6.36 -13.99
CA ALA A 25 7.68 -4.91 -14.12
C ALA A 25 8.27 -4.17 -12.91
N GLU A 26 8.73 -2.93 -13.13
CA GLU A 26 9.33 -2.10 -12.10
C GLU A 26 8.41 -1.95 -10.87
N GLY A 27 8.98 -2.08 -9.67
CA GLY A 27 8.25 -2.01 -8.40
C GLY A 27 7.41 -3.24 -8.02
N MET A 28 7.03 -4.10 -8.96
CA MET A 28 6.28 -5.34 -8.65
C MET A 28 7.12 -6.33 -7.84
N ARG A 29 8.45 -6.33 -8.03
CA ARG A 29 9.37 -7.11 -7.18
C ARG A 29 9.26 -6.66 -5.73
N ASP A 30 9.40 -5.36 -5.49
CA ASP A 30 9.39 -4.82 -4.13
C ASP A 30 8.01 -5.01 -3.46
N LEU A 31 6.93 -4.90 -4.24
CA LEU A 31 5.59 -5.21 -3.75
C LEU A 31 5.47 -6.68 -3.32
N ALA A 32 5.98 -7.62 -4.14
CA ALA A 32 5.97 -9.03 -3.81
C ALA A 32 6.72 -9.33 -2.51
N LEU A 33 7.93 -8.78 -2.39
CA LEU A 33 8.79 -8.98 -1.21
C LEU A 33 8.12 -8.39 0.05
N CYS A 34 7.52 -7.21 -0.06
CA CYS A 34 6.81 -6.57 1.05
C CYS A 34 5.60 -7.38 1.55
N LEU A 35 4.76 -7.88 0.64
CA LEU A 35 3.61 -8.72 1.00
C LEU A 35 4.04 -10.04 1.65
N TYR A 36 5.08 -10.66 1.12
CA TYR A 36 5.61 -11.91 1.65
C TYR A 36 6.28 -11.74 3.00
N GLU A 37 7.12 -10.72 3.16
CA GLU A 37 7.76 -10.38 4.43
C GLU A 37 6.73 -10.17 5.53
N ALA A 38 5.64 -9.45 5.25
CA ALA A 38 4.57 -9.23 6.21
C ALA A 38 3.93 -10.55 6.72
N LEU A 39 3.70 -11.52 5.83
CA LEU A 39 3.19 -12.84 6.20
C LEU A 39 4.19 -13.62 7.05
N VAL A 40 5.47 -13.62 6.67
CA VAL A 40 6.51 -14.33 7.41
C VAL A 40 6.69 -13.74 8.81
N LEU A 41 6.80 -12.42 8.95
CA LEU A 41 7.00 -11.74 10.24
C LEU A 41 5.83 -11.92 11.22
N ALA A 42 4.62 -12.17 10.70
CA ALA A 42 3.45 -12.46 11.52
C ALA A 42 3.57 -13.83 12.22
N ASP A 43 4.27 -14.78 11.61
CA ASP A 43 4.54 -16.09 12.20
C ASP A 43 5.62 -16.02 13.29
N VAL A 44 5.53 -16.93 14.26
CA VAL A 44 6.51 -17.04 15.35
C VAL A 44 7.83 -17.66 14.89
N ARG A 45 7.83 -18.38 13.76
CA ARG A 45 8.99 -19.08 13.19
C ARG A 45 9.90 -18.19 12.34
N ALA A 46 9.52 -16.93 12.12
CA ALA A 46 10.31 -15.98 11.34
C ALA A 46 11.76 -15.87 11.82
N GLY A 47 12.69 -15.75 10.86
CA GLY A 47 14.12 -15.66 11.14
C GLY A 47 14.79 -17.03 11.20
N THR A 48 14.11 -18.11 10.81
CA THR A 48 14.70 -19.45 10.75
C THR A 48 15.74 -19.49 9.63
N PRO A 49 17.02 -19.79 9.91
CA PRO A 49 18.09 -19.74 8.90
C PRO A 49 18.03 -20.89 7.90
N ALA A 50 17.38 -22.01 8.26
CA ALA A 50 17.19 -23.18 7.43
C ALA A 50 15.75 -23.71 7.62
N PRO A 51 14.74 -23.06 6.99
CA PRO A 51 13.36 -23.50 7.13
C PRO A 51 13.20 -24.91 6.57
N ALA A 52 12.45 -25.76 7.27
CA ALA A 52 12.24 -27.17 6.91
C ALA A 52 10.79 -27.60 7.22
N ASP A 53 10.42 -28.78 6.74
CA ASP A 53 9.15 -29.46 7.05
C ASP A 53 7.92 -28.55 6.87
N ALA A 54 7.04 -28.50 7.88
CA ALA A 54 5.83 -27.70 7.88
C ALA A 54 6.11 -26.19 7.69
N TRP A 55 7.30 -25.70 8.06
CA TRP A 55 7.66 -24.30 7.83
C TRP A 55 7.96 -24.05 6.36
N MET A 56 8.77 -24.91 5.74
CA MET A 56 9.05 -24.85 4.30
C MET A 56 7.75 -24.90 3.47
N VAL A 57 6.82 -25.81 3.83
CA VAL A 57 5.52 -25.92 3.16
C VAL A 57 4.72 -24.63 3.27
N GLN A 58 4.68 -24.02 4.46
CA GLN A 58 3.96 -22.76 4.68
C GLN A 58 4.56 -21.60 3.87
N LEU A 59 5.90 -21.48 3.85
CA LEU A 59 6.62 -20.47 3.08
C LEU A 59 6.36 -20.60 1.58
N GLN A 60 6.32 -21.83 1.05
CA GLN A 60 5.96 -22.10 -0.33
C GLN A 60 4.50 -21.75 -0.63
N LEU A 61 3.58 -22.04 0.29
CA LEU A 61 2.16 -21.70 0.14
C LEU A 61 1.96 -20.19 0.06
N TRP A 62 2.57 -19.42 0.96
CA TRP A 62 2.49 -17.96 0.93
C TRP A 62 3.18 -17.35 -0.29
N SER A 63 4.30 -17.92 -0.73
CA SER A 63 4.93 -17.50 -1.99
C SER A 63 3.97 -17.70 -3.17
N THR A 64 3.27 -18.83 -3.25
CA THR A 64 2.24 -19.07 -4.28
C THR A 64 1.10 -18.05 -4.19
N GLN A 65 0.63 -17.77 -2.98
CA GLN A 65 -0.43 -16.80 -2.75
C GLN A 65 -0.04 -15.39 -3.20
N VAL A 66 1.17 -14.93 -2.86
CA VAL A 66 1.68 -13.61 -3.25
C VAL A 66 1.75 -13.48 -4.77
N LEU A 67 2.24 -14.51 -5.48
CA LEU A 67 2.25 -14.52 -6.95
C LEU A 67 0.84 -14.44 -7.54
N ALA A 68 -0.14 -15.15 -6.97
CA ALA A 68 -1.53 -15.06 -7.40
C ALA A 68 -2.12 -13.65 -7.16
N GLN A 69 -1.81 -13.02 -6.04
CA GLN A 69 -2.22 -11.65 -5.73
C GLN A 69 -1.61 -10.64 -6.71
N LEU A 70 -0.32 -10.77 -7.04
CA LEU A 70 0.35 -9.92 -8.04
C LEU A 70 -0.30 -10.07 -9.42
N GLN A 71 -0.58 -11.30 -9.85
CA GLN A 71 -1.22 -11.57 -11.13
C GLN A 71 -2.61 -10.92 -11.19
N HIS A 72 -3.41 -11.07 -10.13
CA HIS A 72 -4.73 -10.45 -10.06
C HIS A 72 -4.65 -8.92 -10.06
N LEU A 73 -3.72 -8.34 -9.29
CA LEU A 73 -3.50 -6.89 -9.25
C LEU A 73 -3.07 -6.35 -10.62
N ALA A 74 -2.20 -7.07 -11.34
CA ALA A 74 -1.79 -6.70 -12.70
C ALA A 74 -2.97 -6.76 -13.69
N GLN A 75 -3.86 -7.75 -13.58
CA GLN A 75 -5.04 -7.89 -14.45
C GLN A 75 -6.07 -6.78 -14.19
N GLU A 76 -6.35 -6.49 -12.92
CA GLU A 76 -7.41 -5.55 -12.57
C GLU A 76 -6.95 -4.10 -12.63
N MET A 77 -5.73 -3.81 -12.20
CA MET A 77 -5.22 -2.45 -12.00
C MET A 77 -4.15 -2.05 -13.02
N GLY A 78 -3.67 -2.99 -13.84
CA GLY A 78 -2.70 -2.73 -14.89
C GLY A 78 -3.18 -1.66 -15.88
N GLY A 79 -2.27 -0.78 -16.32
CA GLY A 79 -2.57 0.26 -17.31
C GLY A 79 -3.43 1.43 -16.81
N ARG A 80 -3.96 1.40 -15.57
CA ARG A 80 -4.80 2.48 -15.00
C ARG A 80 -4.01 3.69 -14.47
N GLY A 81 -2.69 3.71 -14.65
CA GLY A 81 -1.77 4.70 -14.04
C GLY A 81 -1.18 4.22 -12.71
N GLY A 82 -0.26 4.98 -12.12
CA GLY A 82 0.47 4.58 -10.90
C GLY A 82 -0.38 4.66 -9.62
N ILE A 83 -0.31 3.62 -8.78
CA ILE A 83 -0.92 3.58 -7.45
C ILE A 83 0.01 4.29 -6.45
N TYR A 84 -0.51 5.24 -5.67
CA TYR A 84 0.22 5.88 -4.57
C TYR A 84 0.03 5.12 -3.25
N ILE A 85 1.12 4.66 -2.65
CA ILE A 85 1.13 4.03 -1.33
C ILE A 85 1.58 5.06 -0.30
N ALA A 86 0.66 5.55 0.52
CA ALA A 86 0.95 6.52 1.58
C ALA A 86 1.75 5.86 2.72
N LYS A 87 2.60 6.64 3.42
CA LYS A 87 3.14 6.21 4.73
C LYS A 87 2.00 6.22 5.76
N GLY A 88 1.50 5.03 6.09
CA GLY A 88 0.39 4.81 7.02
C GLY A 88 -0.89 4.37 6.30
N LEU A 89 -1.69 3.53 6.98
CA LEU A 89 -2.94 2.96 6.43
C LEU A 89 -4.01 4.04 6.14
N ILE A 90 -3.88 5.20 6.78
CA ILE A 90 -4.73 6.38 6.56
C ILE A 90 -3.86 7.46 5.94
N ALA A 91 -4.18 7.87 4.72
CA ALA A 91 -3.57 9.03 4.09
C ALA A 91 -4.05 10.31 4.80
N GLN A 92 -3.42 10.66 5.92
CA GLN A 92 -3.67 11.96 6.55
C GLN A 92 -3.04 13.06 5.70
N LEU A 93 -3.83 14.09 5.38
CA LEU A 93 -3.33 15.28 4.72
C LEU A 93 -2.30 15.98 5.61
N SER A 94 -1.10 16.20 5.07
CA SER A 94 -0.07 17.00 5.74
C SER A 94 -0.51 18.47 5.86
N ALA A 95 0.16 19.25 6.71
CA ALA A 95 -0.11 20.68 6.83
C ALA A 95 0.02 21.42 5.48
N ARG A 96 1.05 21.07 4.69
CA ARG A 96 1.25 21.57 3.32
C ARG A 96 0.07 21.20 2.41
N ASP A 97 -0.38 19.96 2.46
CA ASP A 97 -1.49 19.49 1.62
C ASP A 97 -2.80 20.22 1.97
N ARG A 98 -3.04 20.51 3.25
CA ARG A 98 -4.18 21.33 3.69
C ARG A 98 -4.08 22.77 3.21
N GLU A 99 -2.90 23.37 3.25
CA GLU A 99 -2.66 24.72 2.72
C GLU A 99 -2.92 24.77 1.22
N MET A 100 -2.41 23.78 0.47
CA MET A 100 -2.66 23.64 -0.96
C MET A 100 -4.15 23.48 -1.26
N CYS A 101 -4.86 22.63 -0.50
CA CYS A 101 -6.31 22.47 -0.63
C CYS A 101 -7.08 23.75 -0.33
N ALA A 102 -6.62 24.60 0.60
CA ALA A 102 -7.23 25.89 0.87
C ALA A 102 -7.10 26.87 -0.31
N LYS A 103 -6.08 26.70 -1.16
CA LYS A 103 -5.87 27.48 -2.40
C LYS A 103 -6.57 26.88 -3.63
N PHE A 104 -7.25 25.74 -3.50
CA PHE A 104 -7.92 25.07 -4.60
C PHE A 104 -9.21 25.80 -5.03
N ARG A 105 -9.34 26.09 -6.33
CA ARG A 105 -10.46 26.85 -6.93
C ARG A 105 -11.37 26.00 -7.83
N GLY A 106 -11.15 24.69 -7.90
CA GLY A 106 -11.94 23.76 -8.72
C GLY A 106 -11.24 23.29 -10.00
N ASN A 107 -10.38 24.12 -10.60
CA ASN A 107 -9.73 23.82 -11.89
C ASN A 107 -8.24 24.18 -11.96
N ASN A 108 -7.63 24.68 -10.88
CA ASN A 108 -6.26 25.18 -10.86
C ASN A 108 -5.19 24.11 -10.53
N TYR A 109 -5.40 22.85 -10.94
CA TYR A 109 -4.51 21.74 -10.62
C TYR A 109 -3.05 21.96 -11.07
N ARG A 110 -2.87 22.51 -12.28
CA ARG A 110 -1.55 22.77 -12.87
C ARG A 110 -0.80 23.88 -12.13
N GLU A 111 -1.51 24.91 -11.68
CA GLU A 111 -0.93 26.01 -10.90
C GLU A 111 -0.44 25.51 -9.55
N LEU A 112 -1.27 24.73 -8.83
CA LEU A 112 -0.90 24.12 -7.56
C LEU A 112 0.25 23.12 -7.70
N ALA A 113 0.29 22.36 -8.80
CA ALA A 113 1.39 21.45 -9.09
C ALA A 113 2.72 22.19 -9.18
N HIS A 114 2.75 23.31 -9.90
CA HIS A 114 3.94 24.15 -10.03
C HIS A 114 4.31 24.83 -8.70
N GLU A 115 3.35 25.43 -8.00
CA GLU A 115 3.58 26.15 -6.73
C GLU A 115 4.15 25.25 -5.63
N TYR A 116 3.67 24.00 -5.53
CA TYR A 116 4.04 23.07 -4.46
C TYR A 116 5.08 22.02 -4.88
N GLY A 117 5.60 22.09 -6.11
CA GLY A 117 6.59 21.14 -6.63
C GLY A 117 6.06 19.70 -6.71
N LEU A 118 4.80 19.54 -7.13
CA LEU A 118 4.10 18.26 -7.22
C LEU A 118 3.70 17.95 -8.67
N THR A 119 3.40 16.68 -8.97
CA THR A 119 2.74 16.33 -10.23
C THR A 119 1.25 16.70 -10.18
N GLU A 120 0.63 17.04 -11.31
CA GLU A 120 -0.81 17.31 -11.37
C GLU A 120 -1.65 16.15 -10.81
N MET A 121 -1.21 14.92 -11.08
CA MET A 121 -1.85 13.70 -10.58
C MET A 121 -1.80 13.63 -9.05
N ARG A 122 -0.67 14.01 -8.44
CA ARG A 122 -0.53 14.08 -6.98
C ARG A 122 -1.42 15.16 -6.38
N VAL A 123 -1.55 16.32 -7.03
CA VAL A 123 -2.47 17.38 -6.61
C VAL A 123 -3.91 16.89 -6.64
N ARG A 124 -4.34 16.19 -7.70
CA ARG A 124 -5.70 15.61 -7.80
C ARG A 124 -6.00 14.66 -6.64
N GLN A 125 -5.11 13.70 -6.37
CA GLN A 125 -5.28 12.76 -5.25
C GLN A 125 -5.43 13.45 -3.88
N ILE A 126 -4.64 14.50 -3.65
CA ILE A 126 -4.69 15.27 -2.42
C ILE A 126 -6.04 16.01 -2.31
N VAL A 127 -6.48 16.66 -3.39
CA VAL A 127 -7.77 17.35 -3.46
C VAL A 127 -8.93 16.36 -3.26
N ASP A 128 -8.90 15.18 -3.89
CA ASP A 128 -9.94 14.16 -3.76
C ASP A 128 -10.05 13.63 -2.32
N THR A 129 -8.90 13.41 -1.68
CA THR A 129 -8.84 12.98 -0.27
C THR A 129 -9.40 14.07 0.64
N TRP A 130 -9.04 15.34 0.40
CA TRP A 130 -9.59 16.47 1.14
C TRP A 130 -11.10 16.63 0.94
N GLN A 131 -11.60 16.53 -0.28
CA GLN A 131 -13.03 16.63 -0.57
C GLN A 131 -13.82 15.52 0.12
N ARG A 132 -13.30 14.29 0.12
CA ARG A 132 -13.90 13.17 0.86
C ARG A 132 -13.94 13.44 2.36
N GLU A 133 -12.84 13.91 2.97
CA GLU A 133 -12.82 14.30 4.39
C GLU A 133 -13.82 15.43 4.69
N GLN A 134 -13.96 16.43 3.81
CA GLN A 134 -14.93 17.51 3.98
C GLN A 134 -16.37 16.99 3.86
N PHE A 135 -16.62 16.05 2.94
CA PHE A 135 -17.92 15.44 2.76
C PHE A 135 -18.32 14.59 3.95
N GLU A 136 -17.43 13.75 4.47
CA GLU A 136 -17.64 12.95 5.68
C GLU A 136 -17.88 13.83 6.92
N LYS A 137 -17.16 14.94 7.06
CA LYS A 137 -17.39 15.91 8.15
C LYS A 137 -18.73 16.64 8.03
N ARG A 138 -19.20 16.88 6.80
CA ARG A 138 -20.47 17.58 6.51
C ARG A 138 -21.67 16.64 6.57
N GLN A 139 -21.49 15.36 6.27
CA GLN A 139 -22.43 14.31 6.62
C GLN A 139 -22.38 14.04 8.13
N GLY A 140 -22.81 15.03 8.91
CA GLY A 140 -23.29 14.75 10.26
C GLY A 140 -24.40 13.71 10.17
N ARG A 141 -24.44 12.77 11.13
CA ARG A 141 -25.53 11.80 11.30
C ARG A 141 -26.86 12.44 10.94
N LEU A 142 -27.57 11.90 9.96
CA LEU A 142 -28.98 12.19 9.73
C LEU A 142 -29.73 11.86 11.02
N PRO A 143 -30.28 12.83 11.76
CA PRO A 143 -31.16 12.53 12.87
C PRO A 143 -32.40 11.84 12.28
N GLY A 144 -32.60 10.55 12.57
CA GLY A 144 -33.83 9.83 12.18
C GLY A 144 -33.69 8.58 11.31
N LEU A 145 -32.50 7.99 11.14
CA LEU A 145 -32.35 6.65 10.53
C LEU A 145 -31.94 5.54 11.52
N ASP A 146 -32.09 5.79 12.82
CA ASP A 146 -32.08 4.75 13.86
C ASP A 146 -33.53 4.42 14.25
N GLN A 147 -34.30 3.85 13.31
CA GLN A 147 -35.49 3.01 13.57
C GLN A 147 -36.19 2.64 12.25
N ALA A 148 -35.85 1.46 11.73
CA ALA A 148 -36.78 0.50 11.13
C ALA A 148 -36.09 -0.87 11.06
#